data_AF-A0A2M8FGK4-F1
#
_entry.id   AF-A0A2M8FGK4-F1
#
_cell.length_a   1.000
_cell.length_b   1.000
_cell.length_c   1.000
_cell.angle_alpha   90.00
_cell.angle_beta   90.00
_cell.angle_gamma   90.00
#
_symmetry.space_group_name_H-M   'P 1'
#
loop_
_entity.id
_entity.type
_entity.pdbx_description
1 polymer ?
#
loop_
_entity_poly.entity_id
_entity_poly.type
_entity_poly.pdbx_seq_one_letter_code
_entity_poly.pdbx_strand_id
1 'polypeptide(L)' 'MTVVISPLIALMKDQVDGLCANGISAAFLNSSLSYEEKRSVEEQLRKGKIKLLYIAPERLSVDGFKDFLQ' A
#
# COMPACT_ATOMS: atom_id res chain seq x y z
N MET A 1 1.42 7.50 9.51
CA MET A 1 1.53 6.76 8.24
C MET A 1 1.48 7.76 7.09
N THR A 2 2.25 7.54 6.04
CA THR A 2 2.26 8.37 4.82
C THR A 2 1.69 7.56 3.66
N VAL A 3 0.78 8.16 2.89
CA VAL A 3 0.20 7.55 1.68
C VAL A 3 0.82 8.20 0.45
N VAL A 4 1.35 7.39 -0.46
CA VAL A 4 1.95 7.82 -1.73
C VAL A 4 1.06 7.35 -2.87
N ILE A 5 0.46 8.27 -3.60
CA ILE A 5 -0.38 7.94 -4.76
C ILE A 5 0.50 7.88 -5.99
N SER A 6 0.54 6.74 -6.68
CA SER A 6 1.38 6.54 -7.88
C SER A 6 0.62 5.90 -9.03
N PRO A 7 0.66 6.47 -10.25
CA PRO A 7 -0.02 5.91 -11.41
C PRO A 7 0.71 4.71 -12.04
N LEU A 8 1.97 4.45 -11.67
CA LEU A 8 2.81 3.44 -12.30
C LEU A 8 2.91 2.18 -11.43
N ILE A 9 1.94 1.27 -11.59
CA ILE A 9 1.88 0.00 -10.84
C ILE A 9 3.17 -0.81 -10.97
N ALA A 10 3.73 -0.87 -12.17
CA ALA A 10 4.97 -1.62 -12.45
C ALA A 10 6.16 -1.11 -11.62
N LEU A 11 6.18 0.18 -11.26
CA LEU A 11 7.28 0.78 -10.49
C LEU A 11 7.07 0.66 -8.97
N MET A 12 5.83 0.49 -8.52
CA MET A 12 5.51 0.46 -7.08
C MET A 12 6.27 -0.66 -6.36
N LYS A 13 6.41 -1.84 -6.98
CA LYS A 13 7.11 -2.98 -6.37
C LYS A 13 8.58 -2.66 -6.12
N ASP A 14 9.30 -2.19 -7.14
CA ASP A 14 10.72 -1.85 -7.02
C ASP A 14 10.97 -0.77 -5.95
N GLN A 15 10.07 0.21 -5.85
CA GLN A 15 10.13 1.26 -4.83
C GLN A 15 9.90 0.71 -3.42
N VAL A 16 8.90 -0.15 -3.24
CA VAL A 16 8.62 -0.78 -1.94
C VAL A 16 9.75 -1.72 -1.54
N ASP A 17 10.24 -2.55 -2.46
CA ASP A 17 11.34 -3.47 -2.21
C ASP A 17 12.61 -2.70 -1.82
N GLY A 18 12.90 -1.59 -2.51
CA GLY A 18 14.00 -0.69 -2.15
C GLY A 18 13.84 -0.04 -0.78
N LEU A 19 12.64 0.40 -0.41
CA LEU A 19 12.37 0.97 0.92
C LEU A 19 12.53 -0.09 2.02
N CYS A 20 11.96 -1.28 1.80
CA CYS A 20 12.07 -2.41 2.73
C CYS A 20 13.53 -2.84 2.93
N ALA A 21 14.33 -2.88 1.86
CA ALA A 21 15.77 -3.16 1.94
C ALA A 21 16.55 -2.12 2.76
N ASN A 22 16.06 -0.87 2.81
CA ASN A 22 16.60 0.19 3.67
C ASN A 22 16.01 0.20 5.09
N GLY A 23 15.27 -0.84 5.48
CA GLY A 23 14.64 -0.94 6.80
C GLY A 23 13.40 -0.06 6.98
N ILE A 24 12.87 0.51 5.89
CA ILE A 24 11.66 1.31 5.93
C ILE A 24 10.47 0.39 5.66
N SER A 25 9.58 0.25 6.64
CA SER A 25 8.36 -0.54 6.51
C SER A 25 7.41 0.12 5.49
N ALA A 26 7.41 -0.40 4.27
CA ALA A 26 6.60 0.06 3.17
C ALA A 26 5.75 -1.07 2.59
N ALA A 27 4.59 -0.72 2.03
CA ALA A 27 3.74 -1.65 1.31
C ALA A 27 3.09 -0.94 0.12
N PHE A 28 2.48 -1.70 -0.79
CA PHE A 28 1.69 -1.16 -1.88
C PHE A 28 0.30 -1.79 -1.93
N LEU A 29 -0.67 -1.07 -2.48
CA LEU A 29 -2.04 -1.53 -2.68
C LEU A 29 -2.53 -1.11 -4.07
N ASN A 30 -2.66 -2.08 -4.96
CA ASN A 30 -3.10 -1.88 -6.34
C ASN A 30 -4.05 -3.02 -6.77
N SER A 31 -4.38 -3.06 -8.06
CA SER A 31 -5.23 -4.07 -8.67
C SER A 31 -4.53 -5.41 -8.91
N SER A 32 -3.19 -5.45 -8.97
CA SER A 32 -2.39 -6.65 -9.24
C SER A 32 -2.26 -7.61 -8.05
N LEU A 33 -2.51 -7.14 -6.82
CA LEU A 33 -2.49 -8.01 -5.65
C LEU A 33 -3.68 -8.99 -5.66
N SER A 34 -3.43 -10.21 -5.17
CA SER A 34 -4.47 -11.17 -4.81
C SER A 34 -5.27 -10.70 -3.59
N TYR A 35 -6.38 -11.38 -3.31
CA TYR A 35 -7.19 -11.09 -2.12
C TYR A 35 -6.42 -11.33 -0.82
N GLU A 36 -5.63 -12.40 -0.74
CA GLU A 36 -4.84 -12.73 0.44
C GLU A 36 -3.72 -11.72 0.70
N GLU A 37 -3.02 -11.28 -0.36
CA GLU A 37 -1.99 -10.25 -0.25
C GLU A 37 -2.59 -8.92 0.21
N LYS A 38 -3.73 -8.51 -0.36
CA LYS A 38 -4.46 -7.31 0.10
C LYS A 38 -4.76 -7.43 1.59
N ARG A 39 -5.39 -8.52 2.01
CA ARG A 39 -5.74 -8.75 3.41
C ARG A 39 -4.52 -8.66 4.34
N SER A 40 -3.39 -9.22 3.93
CA SER A 40 -2.13 -9.12 4.70
C SER A 40 -1.65 -7.68 4.84
N VAL A 41 -1.66 -6.89 3.75
CA VAL A 41 -1.32 -5.47 3.78
C VAL A 41 -2.28 -4.70 4.69
N GLU A 42 -3.58 -4.96 4.59
CA GLU A 42 -4.61 -4.31 5.41
C GLU A 42 -4.42 -4.63 6.90
N GLU A 43 -4.11 -5.88 7.26
CA GLU A 43 -3.80 -6.26 8.64
C GLU A 43 -2.54 -5.58 9.17
N GLN A 44 -1.49 -5.47 8.36
CA GLN A 44 -0.27 -4.77 8.73
C GLN A 44 -0.51 -3.26 8.89
N LEU A 45 -1.39 -2.68 8.07
CA LEU A 45 -1.80 -1.29 8.15
C LEU A 45 -2.50 -1.01 9.48
N ARG A 46 -3.52 -1.82 9.81
CA ARG A 46 -4.27 -1.74 11.08
C ARG A 46 -3.39 -1.93 12.31
N LYS A 47 -2.36 -2.78 12.21
CA LYS A 47 -1.37 -2.99 13.28
C LYS A 47 -0.33 -1.85 13.38
N GLY A 48 -0.45 -0.81 12.54
CA GLY A 48 0.49 0.32 12.52
C GLY A 48 1.91 -0.04 12.05
N LYS A 49 2.08 -1.18 11.37
CA LYS A 49 3.39 -1.70 10.96
C LYS A 49 3.90 -1.08 9.65
N ILE A 50 3.04 -0.39 8.91
CA ILE A 50 3.39 0.23 7.62
C ILE A 50 3.57 1.73 7.84
N LYS A 51 4.76 2.24 7.51
CA LYS A 51 5.08 3.67 7.56
C LYS A 51 4.72 4.36 6.25
N LEU A 52 4.98 3.72 5.11
CA LEU A 52 4.66 4.22 3.77
C LEU A 52 3.76 3.23 3.02
N LEU A 53 2.60 3.69 2.57
CA LEU A 53 1.69 2.92 1.73
C LEU A 53 1.63 3.54 0.34
N TYR A 54 2.10 2.81 -0.67
CA TYR A 54 1.89 3.17 -2.07
C TYR A 54 0.51 2.72 -2.52
N ILE A 55 -0.24 3.60 -3.19
CA ILE A 55 -1.58 3.28 -3.69
C ILE A 55 -1.79 3.71 -5.13
N ALA A 56 -2.46 2.86 -5.88
CA ALA A 56 -2.85 3.16 -7.26
C ALA A 56 -4.13 4.03 -7.26
N PRO A 57 -4.25 5.05 -8.14
CA PRO A 57 -5.33 6.04 -8.10
C PRO A 57 -6.73 5.44 -8.14
N GLU A 58 -6.92 4.32 -8.86
CA GLU A 58 -8.21 3.64 -8.99
C GLU A 58 -8.78 3.17 -7.65
N ARG A 59 -7.93 2.97 -6.64
CA ARG A 59 -8.35 2.54 -5.31
C ARG A 59 -8.91 3.67 -4.46
N LEU A 60 -8.55 4.92 -4.74
CA LEU A 60 -9.06 6.09 -4.02
C LEU A 60 -10.55 6.31 -4.27
N SER A 61 -11.04 5.81 -5.41
CA SER A 61 -12.45 5.89 -5.82
C SER A 61 -13.31 4.78 -5.22
N VAL A 62 -12.73 3.83 -4.49
CA VAL A 62 -13.48 2.74 -3.85
C VAL A 62 -14.11 3.27 -2.56
N ASP A 63 -15.42 3.11 -2.44
CA ASP A 63 -16.16 3.46 -1.22
C ASP A 63 -15.56 2.79 0.01
N GLY A 64 -15.43 3.55 1.10
CA GLY A 64 -14.82 3.09 2.35
C GLY A 64 -13.29 3.17 2.39
N PHE A 65 -12.59 3.58 1.32
CA PHE A 65 -11.13 3.73 1.35
C PHE A 65 -10.65 4.78 2.37
N LYS A 66 -11.42 5.85 2.59
CA LYS A 66 -11.10 6.85 3.62
C LYS A 66 -11.19 6.28 5.03
N ASP A 67 -12.20 5.45 5.29
CA ASP A 67 -12.39 4.74 6.57
C ASP A 67 -11.24 3.75 6.80
N PHE A 68 -10.78 3.10 5.73
CA PHE A 68 -9.61 2.21 5.75
C PHE A 68 -8.30 2.91 6.16
N LEU A 69 -8.18 4.23 5.95
CA LEU A 69 -6.98 5.00 6.34
C LEU A 69 -7.03 5.55 7.77
N GLN A 70 -8.18 5.47 8.46
CA GLN A 70 -8.39 5.96 9.83
C GLN A 70 -8.19 4.85 10.87
#